data_AF-A0A3R9LVI0-F1
#
_entry.id   AF-A0A3R9LVI0-F1
#
_cell.length_a   1.000
_cell.length_b   1.000
_cell.length_c   1.000
_cell.angle_alpha   90.00
_cell.angle_beta   90.00
_cell.angle_gamma   90.00
#
_symmetry.space_group_name_H-M   'P 1'
#
loop_
_entity.id
_entity.type
_entity.pdbx_description
1 polymer ?
#
loop_
_entity_poly.entity_id
_entity_poly.type
_entity_poly.pdbx_seq_one_letter_code
_entity_poly.pdbx_strand_id
1 'polypeptide(L)' 'MEPIRIEHDGIKKAIQSGHSYIQIGKRKFLLMEVEDASDSDCYEVTDPDEEEQLLAALNDNNPLLTDEEIKAMLES' A
#
# COMPACT_ATOMS: atom_id res chain seq x y z
N MET A 1 -10.09 -14.07 12.05
CA MET A 1 -9.03 -14.69 12.89
C MET A 1 -7.86 -13.74 12.91
N GLU A 2 -7.13 -13.64 14.01
CA GLU A 2 -5.94 -12.79 14.08
C GLU A 2 -4.75 -13.49 13.40
N PRO A 3 -3.94 -12.77 12.60
CA PRO A 3 -2.77 -13.35 11.94
C PRO A 3 -1.65 -13.61 12.95
N ILE A 4 -0.93 -14.72 12.77
CA ILE A 4 0.29 -15.00 13.54
C ILE A 4 1.44 -14.21 12.91
N ARG A 5 2.04 -13.29 13.68
CA ARG A 5 3.24 -12.56 13.25
C ARG A 5 4.50 -13.39 13.48
N ILE A 6 5.36 -13.46 12.48
CA ILE A 6 6.64 -14.18 12.54
C ILE A 6 7.80 -13.17 12.56
N GLU A 7 8.47 -13.03 13.71
CA GLU A 7 9.58 -12.09 13.87
C GLU A 7 10.97 -12.70 13.62
N HIS A 8 11.05 -14.00 13.36
CA HIS A 8 12.32 -14.70 13.21
C HIS A 8 12.90 -14.52 11.79
N ASP A 9 14.00 -13.77 11.66
CA ASP A 9 14.63 -13.43 10.37
C ASP A 9 14.97 -14.64 9.50
N GLY A 10 15.46 -15.73 10.09
CA GLY A 10 15.77 -16.94 9.34
C GLY A 10 14.53 -17.59 8.71
N ILE A 11 13.37 -17.46 9.36
CA ILE A 11 12.11 -18.01 8.84
C ILE A 11 11.58 -17.08 7.76
N LYS A 12 11.61 -15.76 7.98
CA LYS A 12 11.23 -14.75 6.96
C LYS A 12 11.98 -14.96 5.65
N LYS A 13 13.32 -15.08 5.72
CA LYS A 13 14.16 -15.33 4.55
C LYS A 13 13.85 -16.65 3.84
N ALA A 14 13.57 -17.72 4.59
CA ALA A 14 13.25 -19.02 4.01
C ALA A 14 11.87 -19.06 3.33
N ILE A 15 10.91 -18.29 3.83
CA ILE A 15 9.59 -18.13 3.16
C ILE A 15 9.76 -17.29 1.89
N GLN A 16 10.57 -16.23 1.96
CA GLN A 16 10.84 -15.32 0.85
C GLN A 16 11.81 -15.88 -0.21
N SER A 17 12.42 -17.06 0.00
CA SER A 17 13.39 -17.64 -0.95
C SER A 17 12.76 -18.34 -2.16
N GLY A 18 11.44 -18.19 -2.37
CA GLY A 18 10.73 -18.70 -3.54
C GLY A 18 10.35 -20.19 -3.45
N HIS A 19 10.41 -20.81 -2.27
CA HIS A 19 9.91 -22.16 -2.08
C HIS A 19 8.38 -22.17 -1.98
N SER A 20 7.73 -23.15 -2.61
CA SER A 20 6.26 -23.26 -2.59
C SER A 20 5.69 -23.85 -1.29
N TYR A 21 6.53 -24.41 -0.42
CA TYR A 21 6.09 -25.00 0.85
C TYR A 21 7.18 -24.95 1.91
N ILE A 22 6.76 -25.03 3.17
CA ILE A 22 7.64 -25.27 4.33
C ILE A 22 7.32 -26.62 4.97
N GLN A 23 8.32 -27.23 5.61
CA GLN A 23 8.14 -28.47 6.35
C GLN A 23 8.42 -28.25 7.84
N ILE A 24 7.47 -28.63 8.68
CA ILE A 24 7.59 -28.59 10.14
C ILE A 24 7.43 -30.03 10.65
N GLY A 25 8.54 -30.59 11.15
CA GLY A 25 8.62 -32.01 11.50
C GLY A 25 8.31 -32.91 10.29
N LYS A 26 7.22 -33.67 10.36
CA LYS A 26 6.77 -34.58 9.30
C LYS A 26 5.65 -34.02 8.42
N ARG A 27 5.23 -32.77 8.63
CA ARG A 27 4.10 -32.15 7.92
C ARG A 27 4.60 -31.05 6.99
N LYS A 28 4.05 -31.01 5.78
CA LYS A 28 4.31 -29.95 4.79
C LYS A 28 3.14 -28.98 4.75
N PHE A 29 3.44 -27.70 4.61
CA PHE A 29 2.48 -26.60 4.53
C PHE A 29 2.77 -25.82 3.25
N LEU A 30 1.77 -25.72 2.38
CA LEU A 30 1.87 -24.89 1.18
C LEU A 30 1.90 -23.42 1.61
N LEU A 31 2.78 -22.64 0.99
CA LEU A 31 2.82 -21.20 1.15
C LEU A 31 1.93 -20.58 0.07
N MET A 32 0.99 -19.74 0.49
CA MET A 32 0.13 -18.98 -0.39
C MET A 32 0.06 -17.56 0.15
N GLU A 33 0.44 -16.61 -0.68
CA GLU A 33 0.28 -15.19 -0.41
C GLU A 33 -1.20 -14.84 -0.59
N VAL A 34 -1.75 -14.10 0.38
CA VAL A 34 -3.19 -13.78 0.43
C VAL A 34 -3.39 -12.28 0.26
N GLU A 35 -2.57 -11.47 0.93
CA GLU A 35 -2.63 -10.00 0.91
C GLU A 35 -1.20 -9.48 1.03
N ASP A 36 -0.84 -8.51 0.17
CA ASP A 36 0.37 -7.72 0.35
C ASP A 36 0.08 -6.64 1.41
N ALA A 37 0.84 -6.65 2.50
CA ALA A 37 0.69 -5.64 3.55
C ALA A 37 1.26 -4.27 3.15
N SER A 38 1.95 -4.18 2.00
CA SER A 38 2.56 -2.97 1.49
C SER A 38 1.73 -2.22 0.45
N ASP A 39 0.65 -2.82 -0.07
CA ASP A 39 -0.39 -2.08 -0.79
C ASP A 39 -1.21 -1.28 0.23
N SER A 40 -0.62 -0.18 0.70
CA SER A 40 -1.45 0.96 1.03
C SER A 40 -2.21 1.32 -0.24
N ASP A 41 -3.54 1.44 -0.17
CA ASP A 41 -4.40 2.03 -1.23
C ASP A 41 -4.03 3.53 -1.47
N CYS A 42 -2.75 3.82 -1.61
CA CYS A 42 -2.21 5.13 -1.87
C CYS A 42 -2.20 5.32 -3.37
N TYR A 43 -2.69 6.49 -3.79
CA TYR A 43 -2.51 6.95 -5.15
C TYR A 43 -1.00 7.16 -5.41
N GLU A 44 -0.42 6.35 -6.31
CA GLU A 44 0.95 6.54 -6.78
C GLU A 44 0.96 7.65 -7.83
N VAL A 45 1.55 8.79 -7.48
CA VAL A 45 1.70 9.92 -8.41
C VAL A 45 2.84 9.60 -9.35
N THR A 46 2.51 9.26 -10.60
CA THR A 46 3.52 8.89 -11.62
C THR A 46 3.92 10.05 -12.54
N ASP A 47 3.14 11.13 -12.55
CA ASP A 47 3.41 12.33 -13.35
C ASP A 47 4.18 13.37 -12.52
N PRO A 48 5.40 13.78 -12.94
CA PRO A 48 6.19 14.78 -12.22
C PRO A 48 5.48 16.14 -12.07
N ASP A 49 4.66 16.54 -13.04
CA ASP A 49 3.95 17.82 -13.00
C ASP A 49 2.80 17.76 -11.97
N GLU A 50 2.16 16.60 -11.83
CA GLU A 50 1.16 16.33 -10.80
C GLU A 50 1.80 16.30 -9.41
N GLU A 51 2.97 15.66 -9.27
CA GLU A 51 3.72 15.61 -8.01
C GLU A 51 4.06 17.03 -7.52
N GLU A 52 4.56 17.90 -8.42
CA GLU A 52 4.88 19.28 -8.08
C GLU A 52 3.64 20.06 -7.61
N GLN A 53 2.50 19.90 -8.27
CA GLN A 53 1.26 20.58 -7.90
C GLN A 53 0.71 20.11 -6.55
N LEU A 54 0.73 18.79 -6.29
CA LEU A 54 0.30 18.22 -5.03
C LEU A 54 1.21 18.66 -3.88
N LEU A 55 2.52 18.67 -4.09
CA LEU A 55 3.48 19.15 -3.10
C LEU A 55 3.33 20.66 -2.84
N ALA A 56 3.06 21.47 -3.87
CA ALA A 56 2.78 22.88 -3.70
C ALA A 56 1.51 23.10 -2.87
N ALA A 57 0.42 22.41 -3.20
CA ALA A 57 -0.84 22.48 -2.44
C ALA A 57 -0.68 22.02 -0.98
N LEU A 58 0.14 21.00 -0.71
CA LEU A 58 0.39 20.52 0.65
C LEU A 58 1.25 21.47 1.49
N ASN A 59 2.20 22.17 0.86
CA ASN A 59 3.14 23.06 1.56
C ASN A 59 2.63 24.50 1.68
N ASP A 60 1.74 24.93 0.79
CA ASP A 60 1.09 26.23 0.82
C ASP A 60 -0.29 26.17 1.52
N ASN A 61 -0.99 27.31 1.54
CA ASN A 61 -2.38 27.35 2.01
C ASN A 61 -3.26 26.66 0.96
N ASN A 62 -3.79 25.47 1.29
CA ASN A 62 -4.80 24.77 0.50
C ASN A 62 -6.20 25.21 0.98
N PRO A 63 -6.82 26.26 0.39
CA PRO A 63 -8.13 26.70 0.83
C PRO A 63 -9.16 25.62 0.48
N LEU A 64 -9.96 25.24 1.48
CA LEU A 64 -11.14 24.41 1.23
C LEU A 64 -12.10 25.19 0.34
N LEU A 65 -12.40 24.65 -0.83
CA LEU A 65 -13.40 25.21 -1.73
C LEU A 65 -14.78 25.12 -1.08
N THR A 66 -15.58 26.16 -1.30
CA THR A 66 -17.00 26.18 -0.95
C THR A 66 -17.81 25.34 -1.93
N ASP A 67 -19.00 24.89 -1.51
CA ASP A 67 -19.91 24.11 -2.36
C ASP A 67 -20.29 24.86 -3.65
N GLU A 68 -20.35 26.19 -3.60
CA GLU A 68 -20.65 27.06 -4.73
C GLU A 68 -19.50 27.06 -5.75
N GLU A 69 -18.25 27.10 -5.29
CA GLU A 69 -17.05 27.02 -6.14
C GLU A 69 -16.91 25.63 -6.78
N ILE A 70 -17.14 24.57 -6.01
CA ILE A 70 -17.12 23.19 -6.53
C ILE A 70 -18.17 23.02 -7.63
N LYS A 71 -19.38 23.52 -7.39
CA LYS A 71 -20.47 23.44 -8.36
C LYS A 71 -20.14 24.19 -9.66
N ALA A 72 -19.56 25.39 -9.56
CA ALA A 72 -19.17 26.16 -10.72
C ALA A 72 -18.11 25.46 -11.60
N MET A 73 -17.16 24.73 -10.99
CA MET A 73 -16.13 23.97 -11.71
C MET A 73 -16.67 22.71 -12.40
N LEU A 74 -17.72 22.08 -11.86
CA LEU A 74 -18.34 20.88 -12.43
C LEU A 74 -19.36 21.18 -13.54
N GLU A 75 -19.87 22.40 -13.59
CA GLU A 75 -20.91 22.83 -14.56
C GLU A 75 -20.35 23.51 -15.82
N SER A 76 -19.01 23.61 -15.98
CA SER A 76 -18.32 24.16 -17.16
C SER A 76 -17.89 23.12 -18.17
#